data_AF-A0A836JNW3-F1
#
_entry.id   AF-A0A836JNW3-F1
#
_cell.length_a   1.000
_cell.length_b   1.000
_cell.length_c   1.000
_cell.angle_alpha   90.00
_cell.angle_beta   90.00
_cell.angle_gamma   90.00
#
_symmetry.space_group_name_H-M   'P 1'
#
loop_
_entity.id
_entity.type
_entity.pdbx_description
1 polymer ?
#
loop_
_entity_poly.entity_id
_entity_poly.type
_entity_poly.pdbx_seq_one_letter_code
_entity_poly.pdbx_strand_id
1 'polypeptide(L)'
;MDNRIEIHVQKGKLIGIVEKGVYDDYYIAFRGIPYAKPPIGELRFKVNPVPAEPWSGKRDASKFGNNSVQINEITHKIENSEDCLYLNVYTTNIKPSEKRAVMVWIHGGAFCQGSGDAVMYGPDYIVQKDVVLVTLNYRLGVLGFLNLYDKVVTGNQGLKDVIMALRWVQKNISEFGGNPDNVTIFGESAGGSIVHYLTLSPLAKGLFHKAISQSGVATCPWGIIERQPPSINKGFRLAKILGKTTADPKVAYEFLKTIDAKKLIETEQKSLLTETETLQYNLLCSPSLDHESSNPVFPED
;
A
#
# COMPACT_ATOMS: atom_id res chain seq x y z
N MET A 1 12.58 -4.12 -33.22
CA MET A 1 12.44 -2.74 -32.70
C MET A 1 12.77 -2.79 -31.23
N ASP A 2 13.58 -1.85 -30.74
CA ASP A 2 13.90 -1.77 -29.32
C ASP A 2 12.59 -1.47 -28.55
N ASN A 3 12.14 -2.42 -27.73
CA ASN A 3 10.89 -2.33 -26.98
C ASN A 3 11.07 -1.64 -25.63
N ARG A 4 12.20 -0.95 -25.43
CA ARG A 4 12.58 -0.28 -24.19
C ARG A 4 12.31 1.21 -24.27
N ILE A 5 11.68 1.77 -23.23
CA ILE A 5 11.36 3.20 -23.14
C ILE A 5 12.08 3.81 -21.95
N GLU A 6 12.88 4.86 -22.18
CA GLU A 6 13.54 5.62 -21.11
C GLU A 6 12.72 6.85 -20.71
N ILE A 7 12.64 7.08 -19.40
CA ILE A 7 12.00 8.24 -18.79
C ILE A 7 12.84 8.73 -17.61
N HIS A 8 12.80 10.02 -17.33
CA HIS A 8 13.47 10.62 -16.18
C HIS A 8 12.42 11.05 -15.16
N VAL A 9 12.48 10.50 -13.95
CA VAL A 9 11.65 10.91 -12.82
C VAL A 9 12.52 11.63 -11.79
N GLN A 10 11.93 12.28 -10.78
CA GLN A 10 12.65 13.10 -9.80
C GLN A 10 13.84 12.37 -9.15
N LYS A 11 13.75 11.05 -8.96
CA LYS A 11 14.74 10.22 -8.27
C LYS A 11 15.72 9.48 -9.18
N GLY A 12 15.56 9.58 -10.50
CA GLY A 12 16.49 8.94 -11.44
C GLY A 12 15.83 8.52 -12.75
N LYS A 13 16.56 7.74 -13.55
CA LYS A 13 16.09 7.24 -14.85
C LYS A 13 15.46 5.86 -14.70
N LEU A 14 14.35 5.64 -15.39
CA LEU A 14 13.65 4.35 -15.48
C LEU A 14 13.67 3.86 -16.93
N ILE A 15 13.76 2.54 -17.10
CA ILE A 15 13.63 1.88 -18.39
C ILE A 15 12.43 0.94 -18.34
N GLY A 16 11.33 1.35 -18.94
CA GLY A 16 10.11 0.55 -19.11
C GLY A 16 10.18 -0.36 -20.33
N ILE A 17 9.06 -0.99 -20.62
CA ILE A 17 8.89 -1.94 -21.73
C ILE A 17 7.57 -1.68 -22.47
N VAL A 18 7.58 -1.83 -23.79
CA VAL A 18 6.36 -1.89 -24.60
C VAL A 18 5.85 -3.33 -24.60
N GLU A 19 4.61 -3.52 -24.20
CA GLU A 19 3.94 -4.82 -24.18
C GLU A 19 2.71 -4.82 -25.07
N LYS A 20 2.37 -6.03 -25.50
CA LYS A 20 1.18 -6.31 -26.30
C LYS A 20 0.06 -6.69 -25.35
N GLY A 21 -1.06 -5.98 -25.44
CA GLY A 21 -2.26 -6.26 -24.67
C GLY A 21 -3.05 -7.45 -25.21
N VAL A 22 -4.09 -7.83 -24.47
CA VAL A 22 -4.96 -8.98 -24.81
C VAL A 22 -5.77 -8.81 -26.10
N TYR A 23 -5.91 -7.60 -26.65
CA TYR A 23 -6.64 -7.32 -27.90
C TYR A 23 -5.72 -6.89 -29.05
N ASP A 24 -4.46 -7.35 -29.04
CA ASP A 24 -3.43 -7.01 -30.03
C ASP A 24 -3.05 -5.51 -30.08
N ASP A 25 -3.50 -4.74 -29.10
CA ASP A 25 -3.08 -3.38 -28.79
C ASP A 25 -1.70 -3.36 -28.11
N TYR A 26 -1.11 -2.16 -27.96
CA TYR A 26 0.17 -1.98 -27.28
C TYR A 26 0.06 -0.92 -26.19
N TYR A 27 0.79 -1.14 -25.10
CA TYR A 27 0.96 -0.17 -24.03
C TYR A 27 2.39 -0.18 -23.50
N ILE A 28 2.77 0.89 -22.80
CA ILE A 28 4.06 1.06 -22.16
C ILE A 28 3.88 0.79 -20.67
N ALA A 29 4.69 -0.12 -20.12
CA ALA A 29 4.71 -0.49 -18.72
C ALA A 29 6.02 -0.05 -18.06
N PHE A 30 5.89 0.61 -16.91
CA PHE A 30 6.96 0.82 -15.94
C PHE A 30 6.53 0.23 -14.60
N ARG A 31 7.25 -0.75 -14.10
CA ARG A 31 6.88 -1.56 -12.93
C ARG A 31 7.99 -1.55 -11.90
N GLY A 32 7.64 -1.87 -10.65
CA GLY A 32 8.63 -1.96 -9.57
C GLY A 32 9.34 -0.64 -9.28
N ILE A 33 8.66 0.49 -9.45
CA ILE A 33 9.21 1.81 -9.17
C ILE A 33 9.08 2.08 -7.67
N PRO A 34 10.16 2.27 -6.91
CA PRO A 34 10.03 2.54 -5.48
C PRO A 34 9.55 3.97 -5.25
N TYR A 35 8.51 4.12 -4.45
CA TYR A 35 8.06 5.43 -3.96
C TYR A 35 8.59 5.73 -2.55
N ALA A 36 9.01 4.71 -1.81
CA ALA A 36 9.57 4.80 -0.46
C ALA A 36 10.79 3.89 -0.28
N LYS A 37 11.55 4.10 0.80
CA LYS A 37 12.60 3.17 1.26
C LYS A 37 11.95 1.85 1.70
N PRO A 38 12.66 0.73 1.53
CA PRO A 38 12.20 -0.56 2.08
C PRO A 38 11.94 -0.45 3.59
N PRO A 39 10.75 -0.81 4.09
CA PRO A 39 10.37 -0.71 5.50
C PRO A 39 10.94 -1.87 6.34
N ILE A 40 12.25 -2.11 6.23
CA ILE A 40 12.98 -3.20 6.89
C ILE A 40 13.84 -2.70 8.05
N GLY A 41 14.20 -3.60 8.97
CA GLY A 41 15.06 -3.28 10.11
C GLY A 41 14.47 -2.16 10.96
N GLU A 42 15.20 -1.04 11.12
CA GLU A 42 14.73 0.12 11.88
C GLU A 42 13.56 0.86 11.23
N LEU A 43 13.30 0.64 9.94
CA LEU A 43 12.12 1.18 9.25
C LEU A 43 10.88 0.30 9.40
N ARG A 44 11.04 -0.93 9.93
CA ARG A 44 9.90 -1.82 10.22
C ARG A 44 8.98 -1.16 11.24
N PHE A 45 7.67 -1.20 10.95
CA PHE A 45 6.60 -0.54 11.70
C PHE A 45 6.70 0.99 11.85
N LYS A 46 7.72 1.67 11.29
CA LYS A 46 7.76 3.14 11.32
C LYS A 46 6.49 3.67 10.64
N VAL A 47 5.83 4.54 11.40
CA VAL A 47 4.51 5.09 11.05
C VAL A 47 4.57 5.85 9.73
N ASN A 48 5.55 6.74 9.59
CA ASN A 48 5.73 7.51 8.36
C ASN A 48 6.73 6.79 7.45
N PRO A 49 6.36 6.42 6.21
CA PRO A 49 7.31 5.93 5.23
C PRO A 49 8.31 7.03 4.88
N VAL A 50 9.53 6.61 4.51
CA VAL A 50 10.60 7.52 4.10
C VAL A 50 10.67 7.51 2.57
N PRO A 51 10.71 8.66 1.88
CA PRO A 51 10.80 8.69 0.42
C PRO A 51 12.01 7.89 -0.11
N ALA A 52 11.85 7.27 -1.27
CA ALA A 52 12.93 6.54 -1.92
C ALA A 52 14.16 7.44 -2.17
N GLU A 53 15.35 6.86 -2.02
CA GLU A 53 16.59 7.56 -2.36
C GLU A 53 16.74 7.71 -3.88
N PRO A 54 17.39 8.78 -4.34
CA PRO A 54 17.83 8.85 -5.72
C PRO A 54 18.75 7.68 -6.07
N TRP A 55 18.68 7.20 -7.30
CA TRP A 55 19.61 6.18 -7.82
C TRP A 55 20.44 6.72 -8.97
N SER A 56 21.67 6.24 -9.09
CA SER A 56 22.54 6.51 -10.23
C SER A 56 22.21 5.56 -11.39
N GLY A 57 22.52 6.00 -12.61
CA GLY A 57 22.30 5.20 -13.81
C GLY A 57 20.83 5.01 -14.19
N LYS A 58 20.54 3.89 -14.87
CA LYS A 58 19.23 3.54 -15.40
C LYS A 58 18.68 2.35 -14.61
N ARG A 59 17.51 2.50 -14.01
CA ARG A 59 16.82 1.40 -13.31
C ARG A 59 15.92 0.65 -14.28
N ASP A 60 16.03 -0.68 -14.31
CA ASP A 60 15.09 -1.52 -15.04
C ASP A 60 13.73 -1.51 -14.35
N ALA A 61 12.71 -1.04 -15.08
CA ALA A 61 11.33 -0.97 -14.66
C ALA A 61 10.44 -1.83 -15.57
N SER A 62 10.98 -2.88 -16.18
CA SER A 62 10.18 -3.84 -16.98
C SER A 62 9.55 -4.96 -16.15
N LYS A 63 10.03 -5.16 -14.93
CA LYS A 63 9.59 -6.23 -14.03
C LYS A 63 8.93 -5.64 -12.79
N PHE A 64 7.96 -6.39 -12.24
CA PHE A 64 7.35 -6.03 -10.97
C PHE A 64 8.39 -6.03 -9.84
N GLY A 65 8.18 -5.13 -8.88
CA GLY A 65 8.83 -5.20 -7.57
C GLY A 65 8.18 -6.30 -6.72
N ASN A 66 8.68 -6.51 -5.51
CA ASN A 66 8.08 -7.52 -4.64
C ASN A 66 6.71 -7.05 -4.12
N ASN A 67 5.84 -8.01 -3.86
CA ASN A 67 4.60 -7.80 -3.11
C ASN A 67 4.89 -7.74 -1.59
N SER A 68 3.92 -7.27 -0.81
CA SER A 68 4.02 -7.31 0.65
C SER A 68 3.93 -8.75 1.16
N VAL A 69 4.61 -9.04 2.28
CA VAL A 69 4.49 -10.34 2.98
C VAL A 69 3.02 -10.61 3.28
N GLN A 70 2.53 -11.75 2.81
CA GLN A 70 1.12 -12.17 2.93
C GLN A 70 1.01 -13.68 2.69
N ILE A 71 -0.16 -14.24 2.99
CA ILE A 71 -0.52 -15.59 2.55
C ILE A 71 -0.93 -15.50 1.08
N ASN A 72 -0.31 -16.31 0.22
CA ASN A 72 -0.74 -16.49 -1.16
C ASN A 72 -2.07 -17.27 -1.17
N GLU A 73 -3.11 -16.69 -1.77
CA GLU A 73 -4.47 -17.28 -1.78
C GLU A 73 -4.52 -18.64 -2.49
N ILE A 74 -3.65 -18.87 -3.48
CA ILE A 74 -3.65 -20.08 -4.30
C ILE A 74 -2.79 -21.16 -3.66
N THR A 75 -1.58 -20.82 -3.24
CA THR A 75 -0.63 -21.82 -2.71
C THR A 75 -0.79 -22.04 -1.20
N HIS A 76 -1.52 -21.15 -0.51
CA HIS A 76 -1.64 -21.08 0.95
C HIS A 76 -0.30 -20.97 1.68
N LYS A 77 0.75 -20.53 0.99
CA LYS A 77 2.09 -20.31 1.56
C LYS A 77 2.29 -18.85 1.92
N ILE A 78 3.09 -18.60 2.95
CA ILE A 78 3.52 -17.24 3.29
C ILE A 78 4.74 -16.89 2.45
N GLU A 79 4.56 -15.91 1.57
CA GLU A 79 5.51 -15.55 0.52
C GLU A 79 5.80 -14.05 0.54
N ASN A 80 6.58 -13.57 -0.43
CA ASN A 80 6.92 -12.17 -0.66
C ASN A 80 7.90 -11.54 0.36
N SER A 81 7.97 -10.20 0.37
CA SER A 81 9.03 -9.42 1.01
C SER A 81 8.47 -8.22 1.76
N GLU A 82 9.21 -7.76 2.77
CA GLU A 82 8.95 -6.45 3.40
C GLU A 82 9.40 -5.29 2.52
N ASP A 83 10.40 -5.50 1.66
CA ASP A 83 10.73 -4.55 0.61
C ASP A 83 9.65 -4.62 -0.48
N CYS A 84 8.53 -3.94 -0.26
CA CYS A 84 7.33 -4.02 -1.09
C CYS A 84 6.75 -2.66 -1.53
N LEU A 85 7.35 -1.53 -1.15
CA LEU A 85 6.80 -0.18 -1.39
C LEU A 85 7.07 0.31 -2.82
N TYR A 86 6.45 -0.39 -3.76
CA TYR A 86 6.57 -0.20 -5.19
C TYR A 86 5.24 0.19 -5.82
N LEU A 87 5.32 0.96 -6.90
CA LEU A 87 4.19 1.25 -7.79
C LEU A 87 4.54 0.93 -9.24
N ASN A 88 3.51 0.85 -10.06
CA ASN A 88 3.59 0.60 -11.49
C ASN A 88 2.79 1.67 -12.24
N VAL A 89 3.23 2.03 -13.45
CA VAL A 89 2.61 3.02 -14.33
C VAL A 89 2.44 2.42 -15.71
N TYR A 90 1.23 2.57 -16.27
CA TYR A 90 0.84 2.06 -17.57
C TYR A 90 0.22 3.19 -18.39
N THR A 91 0.63 3.31 -19.66
CA THR A 91 0.10 4.32 -20.60
C THR A 91 0.31 3.86 -22.03
N THR A 92 -0.54 4.29 -22.96
CA THR A 92 -0.32 4.08 -24.40
C THR A 92 0.61 5.14 -25.03
N ASN A 93 0.83 6.27 -24.37
CA ASN A 93 1.68 7.35 -24.86
C ASN A 93 2.25 8.19 -23.70
N ILE A 94 3.58 8.30 -23.65
CA ILE A 94 4.30 9.11 -22.63
C ILE A 94 4.42 10.60 -23.03
N LYS A 95 4.21 10.92 -24.31
CA LYS A 95 4.24 12.28 -24.87
C LYS A 95 2.95 12.59 -25.64
N PRO A 96 1.77 12.52 -24.98
CA PRO A 96 0.53 12.93 -25.61
C PRO A 96 0.52 14.45 -25.86
N SER A 97 -0.28 14.91 -26.82
CA SER A 97 -0.47 16.34 -27.09
C SER A 97 -1.10 17.07 -25.90
N GLU A 98 -2.00 16.38 -25.18
CA GLU A 98 -2.63 16.84 -23.95
C GLU A 98 -2.37 15.84 -22.82
N LYS A 99 -2.16 16.34 -21.60
CA LYS A 99 -1.96 15.49 -20.43
C LYS A 99 -3.24 14.74 -20.08
N ARG A 100 -3.14 13.42 -19.90
CA ARG A 100 -4.27 12.52 -19.69
C ARG A 100 -4.74 12.47 -18.24
N ALA A 101 -5.99 12.08 -18.03
CA ALA A 101 -6.47 11.76 -16.69
C ALA A 101 -5.64 10.62 -16.08
N VAL A 102 -5.37 10.70 -14.78
CA VAL A 102 -4.62 9.67 -14.04
C VAL A 102 -5.60 8.86 -13.20
N MET A 103 -5.53 7.54 -13.29
CA MET A 103 -6.30 6.62 -12.45
C MET A 103 -5.35 5.85 -11.55
N VAL A 104 -5.52 5.95 -10.23
CA VAL A 104 -4.67 5.27 -9.23
C VAL A 104 -5.48 4.17 -8.54
N TRP A 105 -5.16 2.92 -8.84
CA TRP A 105 -5.77 1.73 -8.26
C TRP A 105 -5.16 1.39 -6.91
N ILE A 106 -6.03 1.22 -5.91
CA ILE A 106 -5.68 0.76 -4.57
C ILE A 106 -6.36 -0.59 -4.36
N HIS A 107 -5.57 -1.66 -4.29
CA HIS A 107 -6.10 -3.02 -4.20
C HIS A 107 -6.80 -3.29 -2.86
N GLY A 108 -7.78 -4.19 -2.90
CA GLY A 108 -8.46 -4.76 -1.75
C GLY A 108 -7.65 -5.85 -1.04
N GLY A 109 -8.34 -6.81 -0.43
CA GLY A 109 -7.70 -7.93 0.27
C GLY A 109 -7.64 -7.77 1.79
N ALA A 110 -8.70 -7.20 2.39
CA ALA A 110 -8.91 -7.16 3.84
C ALA A 110 -7.72 -6.57 4.64
N PHE A 111 -6.93 -5.70 4.01
CA PHE A 111 -5.68 -5.14 4.53
C PHE A 111 -4.56 -6.16 4.83
N CYS A 112 -4.74 -7.45 4.52
CA CYS A 112 -3.80 -8.53 4.83
C CYS A 112 -3.25 -9.26 3.60
N GLN A 113 -3.88 -9.08 2.43
CA GLN A 113 -3.44 -9.65 1.15
C GLN A 113 -3.75 -8.69 -0.01
N GLY A 114 -3.32 -9.07 -1.21
CA GLY A 114 -3.42 -8.30 -2.45
C GLY A 114 -2.09 -7.69 -2.89
N SER A 115 -2.09 -7.21 -4.12
CA SER A 115 -0.95 -6.52 -4.75
C SER A 115 -1.43 -5.61 -5.87
N GLY A 116 -0.56 -4.67 -6.26
CA GLY A 116 -0.70 -3.86 -7.47
C GLY A 116 -0.11 -4.53 -8.71
N ASP A 117 0.22 -5.83 -8.67
CA ASP A 117 0.70 -6.54 -9.86
C ASP A 117 -0.45 -6.90 -10.83
N ALA A 118 -0.08 -7.44 -11.99
CA ALA A 118 -1.04 -7.78 -13.04
C ALA A 118 -1.64 -9.19 -12.91
N VAL A 119 -1.32 -9.97 -11.86
CA VAL A 119 -1.86 -11.34 -11.69
C VAL A 119 -3.37 -11.28 -11.50
N MET A 120 -3.84 -10.34 -10.66
CA MET A 120 -5.26 -10.13 -10.41
C MET A 120 -5.81 -8.90 -11.14
N TYR A 121 -5.02 -7.83 -11.25
CA TYR A 121 -5.46 -6.52 -11.75
C TYR A 121 -4.65 -6.08 -12.98
N GLY A 122 -4.71 -6.89 -14.05
CA GLY A 122 -4.04 -6.59 -15.31
C GLY A 122 -4.45 -5.23 -15.92
N PRO A 123 -3.51 -4.48 -16.51
CA PRO A 123 -3.77 -3.12 -16.99
C PRO A 123 -4.55 -3.08 -18.31
N ASP A 124 -4.56 -4.18 -19.06
CA ASP A 124 -4.89 -4.28 -20.49
C ASP A 124 -6.21 -3.61 -20.89
N TYR A 125 -7.23 -3.67 -20.04
CA TYR A 125 -8.54 -3.08 -20.36
C TYR A 125 -8.61 -1.57 -20.13
N ILE A 126 -8.04 -1.10 -19.01
CA ILE A 126 -8.15 0.31 -18.60
C ILE A 126 -7.11 1.15 -19.33
N VAL A 127 -5.89 0.62 -19.54
CA VAL A 127 -4.80 1.37 -20.19
C VAL A 127 -5.12 1.76 -21.63
N GLN A 128 -6.03 1.03 -22.29
CA GLN A 128 -6.50 1.34 -23.64
C GLN A 128 -7.52 2.48 -23.69
N LYS A 129 -7.98 2.98 -22.54
CA LYS A 129 -8.67 4.26 -22.46
C LYS A 129 -7.65 5.39 -22.46
N ASP A 130 -8.09 6.62 -22.69
CA ASP A 130 -7.20 7.79 -22.74
C ASP A 130 -6.79 8.25 -21.32
N VAL A 131 -6.09 7.36 -20.61
CA VAL A 131 -5.70 7.52 -19.21
C VAL A 131 -4.25 7.07 -18.98
N VAL A 132 -3.66 7.52 -17.87
CA VAL A 132 -2.48 6.89 -17.27
C VAL A 132 -2.94 6.11 -16.05
N LEU A 133 -2.72 4.79 -16.06
CA LEU A 133 -3.06 3.92 -14.94
C LEU A 133 -1.85 3.76 -14.02
N VAL A 134 -2.07 3.94 -12.72
CA VAL A 134 -1.11 3.65 -11.66
C VAL A 134 -1.67 2.57 -10.77
N THR A 135 -0.88 1.55 -10.47
CA THR A 135 -1.19 0.54 -9.44
C THR A 135 -0.08 0.56 -8.39
N LEU A 136 -0.36 0.17 -7.15
CA LEU A 136 0.64 0.20 -6.10
C LEU A 136 0.49 -0.94 -5.10
N ASN A 137 1.61 -1.29 -4.47
CA ASN A 137 1.65 -2.08 -3.25
C ASN A 137 1.69 -1.14 -2.04
N TYR A 138 1.15 -1.58 -0.90
CA TYR A 138 1.32 -0.95 0.42
C TYR A 138 1.56 -2.03 1.47
N ARG A 139 2.05 -1.69 2.67
CA ARG A 139 2.25 -2.68 3.74
C ARG A 139 0.91 -3.29 4.17
N LEU A 140 0.91 -4.61 4.41
CA LEU A 140 -0.26 -5.39 4.79
C LEU A 140 -0.11 -6.02 6.18
N GLY A 141 -1.22 -6.50 6.75
CA GLY A 141 -1.29 -7.18 8.02
C GLY A 141 -0.66 -6.37 9.15
N VAL A 142 -0.04 -7.04 10.11
CA VAL A 142 0.63 -6.37 11.23
C VAL A 142 1.75 -5.44 10.77
N LEU A 143 2.40 -5.71 9.64
CA LEU A 143 3.45 -4.84 9.09
C LEU A 143 2.90 -3.48 8.65
N GLY A 144 1.65 -3.44 8.20
CA GLY A 144 0.95 -2.23 7.72
C GLY A 144 0.03 -1.56 8.75
N PHE A 145 -0.32 -2.25 9.83
CA PHE A 145 -1.38 -1.76 10.73
C PHE A 145 -1.12 -2.05 12.21
N LEU A 146 0.12 -2.36 12.63
CA LEU A 146 0.45 -2.47 14.05
C LEU A 146 0.13 -1.17 14.78
N ASN A 147 -0.72 -1.24 15.79
CA ASN A 147 -1.03 -0.14 16.70
C ASN A 147 -0.93 -0.63 18.16
N LEU A 148 -0.08 0.01 18.96
CA LEU A 148 0.03 -0.24 20.41
C LEU A 148 -0.64 0.84 21.26
N TYR A 149 -1.39 1.75 20.62
CA TYR A 149 -2.01 2.93 21.22
C TYR A 149 -1.01 3.78 22.01
N ASP A 150 0.19 3.91 21.45
CA ASP A 150 1.32 4.66 21.98
C ASP A 150 2.09 5.30 20.83
N LYS A 151 2.74 6.44 21.09
CA LYS A 151 3.57 7.18 20.14
C LYS A 151 4.67 6.36 19.46
N VAL A 152 5.11 5.24 20.05
CA VAL A 152 6.11 4.35 19.44
C VAL A 152 5.59 3.72 18.14
N VAL A 153 4.29 3.41 18.07
CA VAL A 153 3.64 2.87 16.88
C VAL A 153 2.13 3.11 16.92
N THR A 154 1.66 4.01 16.07
CA THR A 154 0.30 4.58 16.12
C THR A 154 -0.66 3.97 15.10
N GLY A 155 -0.27 2.89 14.41
CA GLY A 155 -1.06 2.30 13.32
C GLY A 155 -0.98 3.05 11.99
N ASN A 156 -1.81 2.60 11.05
CA ASN A 156 -2.04 3.20 9.73
C ASN A 156 -0.80 3.34 8.83
N GLN A 157 0.23 2.51 9.05
CA GLN A 157 1.44 2.49 8.23
C GLN A 157 1.11 2.29 6.75
N GLY A 158 0.23 1.34 6.43
CA GLY A 158 -0.23 1.05 5.06
C GLY A 158 -0.99 2.23 4.43
N LEU A 159 -1.82 2.95 5.20
CA LEU A 159 -2.49 4.15 4.68
C LEU A 159 -1.48 5.25 4.34
N LYS A 160 -0.46 5.42 5.19
CA LYS A 160 0.62 6.39 4.96
C LYS A 160 1.51 6.00 3.79
N ASP A 161 1.66 4.71 3.50
CA ASP A 161 2.32 4.22 2.27
C ASP A 161 1.55 4.66 1.02
N VAL A 162 0.23 4.48 1.01
CA VAL A 162 -0.63 4.93 -0.11
C VAL A 162 -0.53 6.45 -0.29
N ILE A 163 -0.56 7.22 0.80
CA ILE A 163 -0.35 8.69 0.75
C ILE A 163 1.02 9.04 0.15
N MET A 164 2.07 8.29 0.49
CA MET A 164 3.40 8.51 -0.09
C MET A 164 3.45 8.16 -1.58
N ALA A 165 2.76 7.11 -2.02
CA ALA A 165 2.61 6.78 -3.43
C ALA A 165 1.86 7.90 -4.18
N LEU A 166 0.80 8.47 -3.61
CA LEU A 166 0.09 9.61 -4.21
C LEU A 166 0.97 10.87 -4.29
N ARG A 167 1.81 11.14 -3.28
CA ARG A 167 2.83 12.20 -3.36
C ARG A 167 3.86 11.93 -4.44
N TRP A 168 4.20 10.67 -4.70
CA TRP A 168 5.04 10.30 -5.84
C TRP A 168 4.33 10.57 -7.17
N VAL A 169 3.04 10.21 -7.29
CA VAL A 169 2.22 10.48 -8.50
C VAL A 169 2.22 11.98 -8.80
N GLN A 170 1.90 12.81 -7.81
CA GLN A 170 1.89 14.27 -7.96
C GLN A 170 3.20 14.85 -8.50
N LYS A 171 4.35 14.27 -8.13
CA LYS A 171 5.67 14.76 -8.51
C LYS A 171 6.18 14.22 -9.84
N ASN A 172 5.67 13.10 -10.33
CA ASN A 172 6.31 12.35 -11.42
C ASN A 172 5.38 11.99 -12.57
N ILE A 173 4.05 12.00 -12.38
CA ILE A 173 3.13 11.43 -13.38
C ILE A 173 3.08 12.21 -14.69
N SER A 174 3.50 13.48 -14.67
CA SER A 174 3.67 14.32 -15.87
C SER A 174 4.61 13.68 -16.87
N GLU A 175 5.67 13.01 -16.42
CA GLU A 175 6.68 12.40 -17.27
C GLU A 175 6.09 11.23 -18.07
N PHE A 176 5.05 10.59 -17.53
CA PHE A 176 4.34 9.46 -18.14
C PHE A 176 3.14 9.90 -19.00
N GLY A 177 3.00 11.20 -19.24
CA GLY A 177 1.87 11.77 -20.00
C GLY A 177 0.61 12.03 -19.17
N GLY A 178 0.66 11.86 -17.85
CA GLY A 178 -0.48 12.08 -16.95
C GLY A 178 -0.60 13.54 -16.49
N ASN A 179 -1.81 13.95 -16.14
CA ASN A 179 -2.11 15.25 -15.57
C ASN A 179 -2.18 15.15 -14.02
N PRO A 180 -1.22 15.73 -13.27
CA PRO A 180 -1.27 15.72 -11.80
C PRO A 180 -2.48 16.46 -11.23
N ASP A 181 -3.08 17.37 -12.00
CA ASP A 181 -4.28 18.14 -11.63
C ASP A 181 -5.60 17.43 -12.02
N ASN A 182 -5.52 16.17 -12.50
CA ASN A 182 -6.70 15.37 -12.83
C ASN A 182 -6.50 13.89 -12.46
N VAL A 183 -6.31 13.68 -11.15
CA VAL A 183 -6.10 12.35 -10.55
C VAL A 183 -7.40 11.80 -9.95
N THR A 184 -7.78 10.59 -10.36
CA THR A 184 -8.86 9.79 -9.76
C THR A 184 -8.25 8.64 -8.97
N ILE A 185 -8.54 8.56 -7.68
CA ILE A 185 -8.24 7.35 -6.89
C ILE A 185 -9.43 6.39 -6.94
N PHE A 186 -9.17 5.09 -7.03
CA PHE A 186 -10.21 4.08 -7.01
C PHE A 186 -9.72 2.78 -6.39
N GLY A 187 -10.62 2.01 -5.80
CA GLY A 187 -10.30 0.78 -5.10
C GLY A 187 -11.52 -0.03 -4.74
N GLU A 188 -11.32 -1.33 -4.51
CA GLU A 188 -12.37 -2.28 -4.16
C GLU A 188 -12.18 -2.87 -2.76
N SER A 189 -13.27 -3.14 -2.05
CA SER A 189 -13.27 -3.74 -0.70
C SER A 189 -12.42 -2.91 0.28
N ALA A 190 -11.38 -3.49 0.88
CA ALA A 190 -10.41 -2.76 1.70
C ALA A 190 -9.81 -1.55 0.97
N GLY A 191 -9.52 -1.67 -0.33
CA GLY A 191 -9.04 -0.58 -1.17
C GLY A 191 -10.09 0.52 -1.39
N GLY A 192 -11.38 0.15 -1.49
CA GLY A 192 -12.48 1.10 -1.48
C GLY A 192 -12.56 1.87 -0.15
N SER A 193 -12.41 1.15 0.96
CA SER A 193 -12.34 1.80 2.28
C SER A 193 -11.14 2.76 2.37
N ILE A 194 -9.97 2.39 1.83
CA ILE A 194 -8.81 3.30 1.72
C ILE A 194 -9.15 4.54 0.92
N VAL A 195 -9.81 4.41 -0.24
CA VAL A 195 -10.27 5.56 -1.02
C VAL A 195 -11.12 6.49 -0.15
N HIS A 196 -12.09 5.97 0.60
CA HIS A 196 -12.92 6.77 1.49
C HIS A 196 -12.10 7.39 2.65
N TYR A 197 -11.14 6.68 3.25
CA TYR A 197 -10.26 7.27 4.27
C TYR A 197 -9.46 8.46 3.73
N LEU A 198 -8.98 8.36 2.49
CA LEU A 198 -8.21 9.42 1.86
C LEU A 198 -9.05 10.66 1.53
N THR A 199 -10.37 10.51 1.29
CA THR A 199 -11.26 11.68 1.14
C THR A 199 -11.51 12.43 2.44
N LEU A 200 -11.31 11.77 3.58
CA LEU A 200 -11.49 12.34 4.92
C LEU A 200 -10.18 12.88 5.50
N SER A 201 -9.04 12.30 5.12
CA SER A 201 -7.75 12.62 5.73
C SER A 201 -7.15 13.94 5.22
N PRO A 202 -6.76 14.88 6.11
CA PRO A 202 -6.06 16.10 5.69
C PRO A 202 -4.70 15.81 5.05
N LEU A 203 -4.09 14.65 5.34
CA LEU A 203 -2.80 14.25 4.76
C LEU A 203 -2.85 13.97 3.27
N ALA A 204 -4.04 13.69 2.74
CA ALA A 204 -4.28 13.43 1.33
C ALA A 204 -4.84 14.64 0.57
N LYS A 205 -5.07 15.77 1.27
CA LYS A 205 -5.59 17.01 0.68
C LYS A 205 -4.71 17.47 -0.49
N GLY A 206 -5.35 17.69 -1.64
CA GLY A 206 -4.69 18.14 -2.86
C GLY A 206 -3.89 17.06 -3.61
N LEU A 207 -3.92 15.79 -3.17
CA LEU A 207 -3.22 14.71 -3.89
C LEU A 207 -4.06 14.06 -4.99
N PHE A 208 -5.38 14.26 -4.96
CA PHE A 208 -6.32 13.75 -5.97
C PHE A 208 -7.55 14.64 -6.08
N HIS A 209 -8.36 14.38 -7.12
CA HIS A 209 -9.46 15.25 -7.56
C HIS A 209 -10.79 14.51 -7.65
N LYS A 210 -10.77 13.19 -7.79
CA LYS A 210 -11.96 12.32 -7.90
C LYS A 210 -11.69 11.03 -7.14
N ALA A 211 -12.76 10.40 -6.65
CA ALA A 211 -12.69 9.17 -5.87
C ALA A 211 -13.80 8.20 -6.30
N ILE A 212 -13.47 6.91 -6.42
CA ILE A 212 -14.42 5.83 -6.69
C ILE A 212 -14.22 4.73 -5.64
N SER A 213 -15.21 4.59 -4.74
CA SER A 213 -15.20 3.60 -3.66
C SER A 213 -16.05 2.40 -4.07
N GLN A 214 -15.44 1.26 -4.38
CA GLN A 214 -16.17 0.06 -4.81
C GLN A 214 -16.30 -0.92 -3.63
N SER A 215 -17.53 -1.21 -3.20
CA SER A 215 -17.81 -2.24 -2.17
C SER A 215 -17.03 -2.10 -0.85
N GLY A 216 -16.66 -0.88 -0.46
CA GLY A 216 -15.97 -0.60 0.81
C GLY A 216 -16.00 0.88 1.13
N VAL A 217 -16.23 1.20 2.41
CA VAL A 217 -16.31 2.56 2.95
C VAL A 217 -15.88 2.56 4.43
N ALA A 218 -15.48 3.73 4.94
CA ALA A 218 -15.04 3.90 6.33
C ALA A 218 -16.02 3.39 7.40
N THR A 219 -17.33 3.45 7.13
CA THR A 219 -18.39 3.04 8.06
C THR A 219 -18.72 1.55 7.99
N CYS A 220 -18.04 0.77 7.15
CA CYS A 220 -18.17 -0.68 7.19
C CYS A 220 -17.70 -1.20 8.57
N PRO A 221 -18.41 -2.16 9.20
CA PRO A 221 -18.03 -2.68 10.52
C PRO A 221 -16.60 -3.23 10.61
N TRP A 222 -16.07 -3.71 9.48
CA TRP A 222 -14.70 -4.22 9.35
C TRP A 222 -13.67 -3.14 8.98
N GLY A 223 -14.14 -1.94 8.63
CA GLY A 223 -13.34 -0.87 8.05
C GLY A 223 -12.36 -0.23 9.03
N ILE A 224 -12.79 -0.01 10.28
CA ILE A 224 -11.98 0.68 11.30
C ILE A 224 -12.08 -0.02 12.65
N ILE A 225 -10.96 -0.10 13.37
CA ILE A 225 -10.89 -0.60 14.74
C ILE A 225 -10.87 0.58 15.71
N GLU A 226 -11.87 0.63 16.60
CA GLU A 226 -11.89 1.54 17.74
C GLU A 226 -10.78 1.22 18.74
N ARG A 227 -10.36 2.22 19.54
CA ARG A 227 -9.36 2.02 20.59
C ARG A 227 -9.81 0.94 21.57
N GLN A 228 -8.94 -0.04 21.78
CA GLN A 228 -9.21 -1.18 22.66
C GLN A 228 -8.28 -1.15 23.89
N PRO A 229 -8.73 -1.56 25.10
CA PRO A 229 -7.85 -1.72 26.25
C PRO A 229 -6.67 -2.67 25.97
N PRO A 230 -5.52 -2.54 26.66
CA PRO A 230 -4.32 -3.34 26.40
C PRO A 230 -4.55 -4.87 26.44
N SER A 231 -5.48 -5.34 27.26
CA SER A 231 -5.85 -6.77 27.37
C SER A 231 -6.41 -7.37 26.07
N ILE A 232 -6.96 -6.53 25.20
CA ILE A 232 -7.53 -6.92 23.90
C ILE A 232 -6.86 -6.21 22.72
N ASN A 233 -5.82 -5.41 22.97
CA ASN A 233 -4.97 -4.89 21.91
C ASN A 233 -4.21 -6.06 21.23
N LYS A 234 -4.42 -6.18 19.92
CA LYS A 234 -3.88 -7.28 19.10
C LYS A 234 -2.35 -7.26 19.02
N GLY A 235 -1.69 -6.09 19.10
CA GLY A 235 -0.23 -6.00 19.12
C GLY A 235 0.40 -6.63 20.37
N PHE A 236 -0.15 -6.34 21.55
CA PHE A 236 0.29 -6.99 22.80
C PHE A 236 -0.04 -8.48 22.82
N ARG A 237 -1.21 -8.87 22.30
CA ARG A 237 -1.59 -10.28 22.17
C ARG A 237 -0.63 -11.05 21.25
N LEU A 238 -0.26 -10.45 20.11
CA LEU A 238 0.72 -11.03 19.19
C LEU A 238 2.07 -11.22 19.87
N ALA A 239 2.58 -10.20 20.59
CA ALA A 239 3.82 -10.32 21.34
C ALA A 239 3.76 -11.46 22.38
N LYS A 240 2.63 -11.59 23.09
CA LYS A 240 2.41 -12.68 24.06
C LYS A 240 2.44 -14.06 23.41
N ILE A 241 1.74 -14.26 22.30
CA ILE A 241 1.72 -15.54 21.56
C ILE A 241 3.12 -15.92 21.08
N LEU A 242 3.92 -14.93 20.66
CA LEU A 242 5.29 -15.12 20.21
C LEU A 242 6.30 -15.27 21.36
N GLY A 243 5.86 -15.27 22.62
CA GLY A 243 6.68 -15.57 23.80
C GLY A 243 7.10 -14.35 24.62
N LYS A 244 6.55 -13.15 24.37
CA LYS A 244 6.83 -11.94 25.15
C LYS A 244 5.57 -11.36 25.77
N THR A 245 5.31 -11.70 27.02
CA THR A 245 4.27 -11.03 27.82
C THR A 245 4.80 -9.69 28.34
N THR A 246 4.14 -8.59 27.98
CA THR A 246 4.47 -7.23 28.46
C THR A 246 3.24 -6.34 28.33
N ALA A 247 3.18 -5.29 29.15
CA ALA A 247 2.24 -4.18 29.00
C ALA A 247 2.94 -2.88 28.54
N ASP A 248 4.27 -2.90 28.41
CA ASP A 248 5.06 -1.75 27.93
C ASP A 248 5.09 -1.76 26.38
N PRO A 249 4.53 -0.71 25.71
CA PRO A 249 4.51 -0.60 24.26
C PRO A 249 5.90 -0.65 23.62
N LYS A 250 6.91 -0.05 24.26
CA LYS A 250 8.28 -0.02 23.73
C LYS A 250 8.91 -1.41 23.77
N VAL A 251 8.68 -2.16 24.84
CA VAL A 251 9.16 -3.55 24.94
C VAL A 251 8.49 -4.45 23.90
N ALA A 252 7.18 -4.29 23.69
CA ALA A 252 6.46 -5.03 22.65
C ALA A 252 6.95 -4.67 21.25
N TYR A 253 7.11 -3.37 20.96
CA TYR A 253 7.59 -2.85 19.69
C TYR A 253 8.98 -3.39 19.33
N GLU A 254 9.97 -3.26 20.22
CA GLU A 254 11.32 -3.75 19.96
C GLU A 254 11.37 -5.28 19.84
N PHE A 255 10.58 -6.00 20.64
CA PHE A 255 10.48 -7.45 20.52
C PHE A 255 9.90 -7.86 19.16
N LEU A 256 8.75 -7.31 18.75
CA LEU A 256 8.11 -7.64 17.47
C LEU A 256 9.00 -7.30 16.27
N LYS A 257 9.82 -6.24 16.36
CA LYS A 257 10.83 -5.92 15.33
C LYS A 257 11.85 -7.03 15.11
N THR A 258 12.13 -7.88 16.10
CA THR A 258 13.10 -8.99 15.98
C THR A 258 12.53 -10.26 15.34
N ILE A 259 11.20 -10.36 15.23
CA ILE A 259 10.54 -11.57 14.72
C ILE A 259 10.58 -11.60 13.19
N ASP A 260 10.79 -12.76 12.61
CA ASP A 260 10.70 -12.93 11.16
C ASP A 260 9.33 -12.47 10.62
N ALA A 261 9.33 -11.76 9.50
CA ALA A 261 8.11 -11.17 8.94
C ALA A 261 7.09 -12.23 8.55
N LYS A 262 7.52 -13.37 8.00
CA LYS A 262 6.60 -14.46 7.66
C LYS A 262 6.04 -15.11 8.91
N LYS A 263 6.84 -15.22 9.99
CA LYS A 263 6.35 -15.72 11.28
C LYS A 263 5.32 -14.79 11.91
N LEU A 264 5.48 -13.47 11.78
CA LEU A 264 4.49 -12.49 12.23
C LEU A 264 3.16 -12.70 11.51
N ILE A 265 3.18 -12.75 10.17
CA ILE A 265 1.97 -12.97 9.35
C ILE A 265 1.35 -14.34 9.61
N GLU A 266 2.16 -15.39 9.81
CA GLU A 266 1.65 -16.73 10.16
C GLU A 266 0.86 -16.69 11.47
N THR A 267 1.44 -16.05 12.49
CA THR A 267 0.88 -16.01 13.83
C THR A 267 -0.37 -15.14 13.88
N GLU A 268 -0.35 -14.02 13.15
CA GLU A 268 -1.52 -13.18 12.91
C GLU A 268 -2.69 -14.04 12.39
N GLN A 269 -2.48 -14.73 11.27
CA GLN A 269 -3.55 -15.42 10.56
C GLN A 269 -4.08 -16.66 11.30
N LYS A 270 -3.21 -17.37 12.05
CA LYS A 270 -3.58 -18.66 12.68
C LYS A 270 -4.05 -18.54 14.13
N SER A 271 -3.67 -17.49 14.84
CA SER A 271 -3.76 -17.53 16.32
C SER A 271 -4.11 -16.20 16.98
N LEU A 272 -4.27 -15.12 16.22
CA LEU A 272 -4.47 -13.80 16.82
C LEU A 272 -5.90 -13.53 17.27
N LEU A 273 -6.89 -14.00 16.50
CA LEU A 273 -8.30 -13.84 16.83
C LEU A 273 -8.78 -14.94 17.77
N THR A 274 -9.66 -14.56 18.69
CA THR A 274 -10.49 -15.53 19.42
C THR A 274 -11.57 -16.09 18.50
N GLU A 275 -12.20 -17.19 18.91
CA GLU A 275 -13.35 -17.76 18.19
C GLU A 275 -14.49 -16.73 18.05
N THR A 276 -14.80 -15.99 19.11
CA THR A 276 -15.82 -14.92 19.08
C THR A 276 -15.45 -13.81 18.11
N GLU A 277 -14.20 -13.33 18.11
CA GLU A 277 -13.73 -12.30 17.18
C GLU A 277 -13.77 -12.78 15.72
N THR A 278 -13.49 -14.06 15.50
CA THR A 278 -13.58 -14.70 14.18
C THR A 278 -15.03 -14.71 13.68
N LEU A 279 -15.98 -15.05 14.55
CA LEU A 279 -17.42 -15.07 14.23
C LEU A 279 -18.00 -13.67 13.99
N GLN A 280 -17.39 -12.63 14.57
CA GLN A 280 -17.80 -11.23 14.38
C GLN A 280 -17.27 -10.58 13.09
N TYR A 281 -16.57 -11.34 12.23
CA TYR A 281 -15.91 -10.80 11.03
C TYR A 281 -14.97 -9.62 11.31
N ASN A 282 -14.37 -9.58 12.50
CA ASN A 282 -13.34 -8.59 12.80
C ASN A 282 -12.09 -8.92 11.99
N LEU A 283 -11.69 -8.02 11.10
CA LEU A 283 -10.45 -8.18 10.36
C LEU A 283 -9.26 -8.20 11.31
N LEU A 284 -8.27 -9.04 10.98
CA LEU A 284 -7.05 -9.27 11.76
C LEU A 284 -6.28 -7.97 12.01
N CYS A 285 -6.11 -7.21 10.93
CA CYS A 285 -5.49 -5.91 10.89
C CYS A 285 -6.39 -4.97 10.09
N SER A 286 -6.74 -3.82 10.68
CA SER A 286 -7.50 -2.77 10.01
C SER A 286 -6.91 -1.42 10.37
N PRO A 287 -7.23 -0.38 9.59
CA PRO A 287 -7.12 1.00 10.03
C PRO A 287 -7.65 1.20 11.44
N SER A 288 -7.00 2.09 12.18
CA SER A 288 -7.36 2.42 13.57
C SER A 288 -7.25 3.92 13.79
N LEU A 289 -7.95 4.43 14.79
CA LEU A 289 -7.78 5.81 15.23
C LEU A 289 -6.35 6.03 15.72
N ASP A 290 -5.67 7.04 15.17
CA ASP A 290 -4.24 7.29 15.38
C ASP A 290 -3.97 8.61 16.12
N HIS A 291 -4.74 8.88 17.16
CA HIS A 291 -4.70 10.14 17.93
C HIS A 291 -3.35 10.40 18.62
N GLU A 292 -2.61 9.34 18.94
CA GLU A 292 -1.25 9.43 19.51
C GLU A 292 -0.20 9.84 18.45
N SER A 293 -0.58 9.92 17.18
CA SER A 293 0.29 10.30 16.07
C SER A 293 0.44 11.82 16.00
N SER A 294 1.67 12.31 15.87
CA SER A 294 1.92 13.74 15.60
C SER A 294 1.53 14.18 14.19
N ASN A 295 1.10 13.24 13.34
CA ASN A 295 0.68 13.47 11.96
C ASN A 295 -0.41 12.44 11.60
N PRO A 296 -1.60 12.51 12.21
CA PRO A 296 -2.61 11.45 12.14
C PRO A 296 -3.28 11.39 10.77
N VAL A 297 -3.67 10.18 10.34
CA VAL A 297 -4.56 9.99 9.19
C VAL A 297 -5.98 10.41 9.57
N PHE A 298 -6.39 10.14 10.80
CA PHE A 298 -7.70 10.47 11.38
C PHE A 298 -7.51 11.41 12.58
N PRO A 299 -7.37 12.73 12.38
CA PRO A 299 -7.30 13.68 13.49
C PRO A 299 -8.62 13.72 14.28
N GLU A 300 -8.54 13.97 15.59
CA GLU A 300 -9.66 14.52 16.35
C GLU A 300 -9.78 16.00 15.92
N ASP A 301 -10.99 16.43 15.52
CA ASP A 301 -11.26 17.78 14.97
C ASP A 301 -10.64 18.95 15.76
#